data_AF-A0AB39EPW9-F1
#
_entry.id   AF-A0AB39EPW9-F1
#
_cell.length_a   1.000
_cell.length_b   1.000
_cell.length_c   1.000
_cell.angle_alpha   90.00
_cell.angle_beta   90.00
_cell.angle_gamma   90.00
#
_symmetry.space_group_name_H-M   'P 1'
#
loop_
_entity.id
_entity.type
_entity.pdbx_description
1 polymer ?
#
loop_
_entity_poly.entity_id
_entity_poly.type
_entity_poly.pdbx_seq_one_letter_code
_entity_poly.pdbx_strand_id
1 'polypeptide(L)'
;MMRPAQTIIRPVDRDGHVIRDDEQIEFLTFGDVGLLCSGRRRSDVPQITIQIAQHTDGLFMWAIDAMVGTGYRGYRVGSKWGKFAPTRQDAIAAACTEIEAQGPDRNVIDWLDSLCAPQQMELFA
;
A
#
# COMPACT_ATOMS: atom_id res chain seq x y z
N MET A 1 -9.31 9.04 -15.83
CA MET A 1 -10.31 8.80 -14.76
C MET A 1 -10.04 7.40 -14.23
N MET A 2 -9.54 7.28 -13.00
CA MET A 2 -9.20 6.00 -12.38
C MET A 2 -10.48 5.20 -12.15
N ARG A 3 -10.51 3.90 -12.50
CA ARG A 3 -11.67 3.06 -12.15
C ARG A 3 -11.72 2.93 -10.63
N PRO A 4 -12.91 3.01 -10.01
CA PRO A 4 -13.01 2.77 -8.57
C PRO A 4 -12.56 1.35 -8.27
N ALA A 5 -11.67 1.20 -7.30
CA ALA A 5 -11.19 -0.10 -6.83
C ALA A 5 -12.36 -0.94 -6.35
N GLN A 6 -12.46 -2.19 -6.82
CA GLN A 6 -13.44 -3.11 -6.25
C GLN A 6 -12.93 -3.61 -4.90
N THR A 7 -13.62 -3.24 -3.82
CA THR A 7 -13.26 -3.64 -2.46
C THR A 7 -14.39 -4.41 -1.80
N ILE A 8 -14.02 -5.35 -0.94
CA ILE A 8 -14.89 -6.17 -0.11
C ILE A 8 -14.47 -5.90 1.33
N ILE A 9 -15.29 -5.14 2.06
CA ILE A 9 -15.05 -4.88 3.48
C ILE A 9 -15.77 -5.93 4.31
N ARG A 10 -14.99 -6.78 4.97
CA ARG A 10 -15.48 -7.75 5.97
C ARG A 10 -15.39 -7.13 7.37
N PRO A 11 -16.17 -7.63 8.36
CA PRO A 11 -16.03 -7.20 9.74
C PRO A 11 -14.57 -7.36 10.21
N VAL A 12 -14.07 -6.35 10.93
CA VAL A 12 -12.76 -6.42 11.58
C VAL A 12 -12.79 -7.51 12.63
N ASP A 13 -11.91 -8.49 12.50
CA ASP A 13 -11.71 -9.54 13.49
C ASP A 13 -10.57 -9.12 14.43
N ARG A 14 -10.92 -8.70 15.66
CA ARG A 14 -9.94 -8.23 16.65
C ARG A 14 -8.84 -9.29 16.91
N ASP A 15 -9.20 -10.56 16.86
CA ASP A 15 -8.29 -11.69 17.11
C ASP A 15 -7.84 -12.38 15.81
N GLY A 16 -8.20 -11.77 14.68
CA GLY A 16 -7.90 -12.28 13.35
C GLY A 16 -6.41 -12.36 13.04
N HIS A 17 -6.08 -13.23 12.09
CA HIS A 17 -4.71 -13.49 11.69
C HIS A 17 -4.07 -12.27 11.01
N VAL A 18 -2.80 -12.00 11.36
CA VAL A 18 -1.91 -11.09 10.64
C VAL A 18 -0.79 -11.90 10.02
N ILE A 19 -0.45 -11.61 8.76
CA ILE A 19 0.62 -12.32 8.07
C ILE A 19 1.95 -11.83 8.64
N ARG A 20 2.73 -12.75 9.20
CA ARG A 20 4.05 -12.46 9.81
C ARG A 20 5.23 -12.92 8.97
N ASP A 21 4.94 -13.69 7.93
CA ASP A 21 5.92 -14.16 6.98
C ASP A 21 6.05 -13.13 5.86
N ASP A 22 7.22 -12.49 5.78
CA ASP A 22 7.47 -11.45 4.78
C ASP A 22 7.58 -12.03 3.37
N GLU A 23 7.84 -13.33 3.20
CA GLU A 23 7.84 -13.99 1.88
C GLU A 23 6.45 -14.04 1.25
N GLN A 24 5.40 -13.90 2.07
CA GLN A 24 4.00 -13.88 1.62
C GLN A 24 3.46 -12.45 1.43
N ILE A 25 4.30 -11.44 1.66
CA ILE A 25 3.92 -10.02 1.61
C ILE A 25 4.74 -9.34 0.52
N GLU A 26 4.02 -8.74 -0.42
CA GLU A 26 4.61 -7.78 -1.33
C GLU A 26 4.63 -6.39 -0.68
N PHE A 27 5.78 -5.73 -0.72
CA PHE A 27 5.98 -4.39 -0.18
C PHE A 27 6.18 -3.39 -1.32
N LEU A 28 5.35 -2.35 -1.39
CA LEU A 28 5.55 -1.20 -2.25
C LEU A 28 5.90 -0.01 -1.37
N THR A 29 7.15 0.45 -1.47
CA THR A 29 7.68 1.44 -0.53
C THR A 29 8.06 2.74 -1.24
N PHE A 30 7.51 3.84 -0.75
CA PHE A 30 7.96 5.19 -1.05
C PHE A 30 8.95 5.65 0.03
N GLY A 31 10.02 6.30 -0.40
CA GLY A 31 11.04 6.84 0.51
C GLY A 31 12.12 5.83 0.90
N ASP A 32 12.13 4.63 0.31
CA ASP A 32 13.24 3.69 0.44
C ASP A 32 14.29 3.91 -0.68
N VAL A 33 15.53 4.08 -0.24
CA VAL A 33 16.79 4.14 -1.00
C VAL A 33 17.02 5.32 -1.98
N GLY A 34 17.97 6.19 -1.60
CA GLY A 34 19.07 6.55 -2.52
C GLY A 34 19.33 8.01 -2.84
N LEU A 35 18.37 8.93 -2.68
CA LEU A 35 18.62 10.34 -2.95
C LEU A 35 19.08 11.07 -1.68
N LEU A 36 20.40 11.05 -1.50
CA LEU A 36 21.21 12.00 -0.74
C LEU A 36 21.05 13.44 -1.27
N CYS A 37 19.83 13.92 -1.47
CA CYS A 37 19.58 15.25 -1.99
C CYS A 37 19.14 16.18 -0.85
N SER A 38 20.01 17.15 -0.59
CA SER A 38 19.75 18.45 0.07
C SER A 38 19.35 18.44 1.56
N GLY A 39 20.22 17.90 2.42
CA GLY A 39 20.37 18.41 3.79
C GLY A 39 19.19 18.23 4.77
N ARG A 40 18.12 17.51 4.39
CA ARG A 40 17.07 17.06 5.32
C ARG A 40 17.55 15.82 6.09
N ARG A 41 17.13 15.67 7.35
CA ARG A 41 17.46 14.45 8.11
C ARG A 41 16.69 13.28 7.50
N ARG A 42 17.29 12.09 7.57
CA ARG A 42 16.68 10.82 7.12
C ARG A 42 15.29 10.59 7.75
N SER A 43 15.02 11.17 8.92
CA SER A 43 13.75 11.15 9.64
C SER A 43 12.65 12.05 9.07
N ASP A 44 12.99 12.94 8.14
CA ASP A 44 12.08 13.97 7.61
C ASP A 44 11.52 13.60 6.23
N VAL A 45 11.99 12.47 5.67
CA VAL A 45 11.45 11.91 4.43
C VAL A 45 10.25 11.05 4.81
N PRO A 46 9.04 11.36 4.32
CA PRO A 46 7.89 10.49 4.55
C PRO A 46 8.17 9.13 3.95
N GLN A 47 8.11 8.09 4.78
CA GLN A 47 8.19 6.71 4.33
C GLN A 47 6.79 6.12 4.35
N ILE A 48 6.35 5.60 3.21
CA ILE A 48 5.04 4.96 3.08
C ILE A 48 5.27 3.57 2.52
N THR A 49 4.72 2.57 3.18
CA THR A 49 4.78 1.18 2.77
C THR A 49 3.36 0.67 2.57
N ILE A 50 3.07 0.15 1.39
CA ILE A 50 1.87 -0.63 1.11
C ILE A 50 2.27 -2.10 1.20
N GLN A 51 1.56 -2.85 2.03
CA GLN A 51 1.71 -4.30 2.16
C GLN A 51 0.56 -4.98 1.44
N ILE A 52 0.83 -5.82 0.45
CA ILE A 52 -0.15 -6.61 -0.27
C ILE A 52 0.09 -8.09 0.00
N ALA A 53 -0.95 -8.84 0.31
CA ALA A 53 -0.85 -10.29 0.48
C ALA A 53 -2.10 -10.99 -0.04
N GLN A 54 -1.94 -12.20 -0.57
CA GLN A 54 -3.07 -13.01 -0.98
C GLN A 54 -3.61 -13.82 0.20
N HIS A 55 -4.93 -13.79 0.39
CA HIS A 55 -5.63 -14.61 1.35
C HIS A 55 -5.88 -16.02 0.80
N THR A 56 -6.13 -16.99 1.67
CA THR A 56 -6.34 -18.40 1.30
C THR A 56 -7.61 -18.64 0.49
N ASP A 57 -8.54 -17.67 0.44
CA ASP A 57 -9.75 -17.70 -0.40
C ASP A 57 -9.53 -17.06 -1.79
N GLY A 58 -8.29 -16.69 -2.12
CA GLY A 58 -7.91 -16.11 -3.41
C GLY A 58 -8.05 -14.59 -3.51
N LEU A 59 -8.64 -13.93 -2.50
CA LEU A 59 -8.74 -12.47 -2.44
C LEU A 59 -7.40 -11.84 -2.05
N PHE A 60 -7.21 -10.57 -2.42
CA PHE A 60 -6.05 -9.78 -2.04
C PHE A 60 -6.37 -8.88 -0.84
N MET A 61 -5.47 -8.81 0.12
CA MET A 61 -5.54 -7.93 1.28
C MET A 61 -4.50 -6.84 1.17
N TRP A 62 -4.77 -5.69 1.77
CA TRP A 62 -3.80 -4.60 1.87
C TRP A 62 -3.68 -4.03 3.28
N ALA A 63 -2.51 -3.48 3.58
CA ALA A 63 -2.28 -2.60 4.71
C ALA A 63 -1.36 -1.45 4.32
N ILE A 64 -1.45 -0.36 5.07
CA ILE A 64 -0.61 0.83 4.88
C ILE A 64 0.13 1.07 6.18
N ASP A 65 1.42 1.33 6.06
CA ASP A 65 2.27 1.82 7.12
C ASP A 65 2.90 3.14 6.67
N ALA A 66 2.71 4.19 7.44
CA ALA A 66 3.29 5.51 7.17
C ALA A 66 4.11 5.99 8.36
N MET A 67 5.36 6.36 8.09
CA MET A 67 6.24 7.06 9.02
C MET A 67 6.32 8.53 8.61
N VAL A 68 5.86 9.41 9.51
CA VAL A 68 6.01 10.86 9.39
C VAL A 68 6.57 11.41 10.70
N GLY A 69 7.80 11.90 10.68
CA GLY A 69 8.50 12.38 11.89
C GLY A 69 8.82 11.27 12.88
N THR A 70 8.44 11.43 14.16
CA THR A 70 8.69 10.41 15.22
C THR A 70 7.53 9.43 15.41
N GLY A 71 6.47 9.54 14.61
CA GLY A 71 5.27 8.71 14.75
C GLY A 71 5.21 7.61 13.70
N TYR A 72 5.00 6.37 14.16
CA TYR A 72 4.58 5.25 13.33
C TYR A 72 3.05 5.19 13.32
N ARG A 73 2.43 5.17 12.14
CA ARG A 73 1.00 4.89 11.97
C ARG A 73 0.86 3.81 10.91
N GLY A 74 0.73 2.57 11.36
CA GLY A 74 0.56 1.44 10.46
C GLY A 74 0.07 0.19 11.16
N TYR A 75 -0.34 -0.76 10.35
CA TYR A 75 -0.68 -2.10 10.79
C TYR A 75 -0.18 -3.11 9.75
N ARG A 76 0.06 -4.35 10.18
CA ARG A 76 0.54 -5.42 9.31
C ARG A 76 -0.62 -6.04 8.55
N VAL A 77 -0.44 -6.36 7.27
CA VAL A 77 -1.49 -6.96 6.43
C VAL A 77 -2.02 -8.27 7.01
N GLY A 78 -3.33 -8.49 6.89
CA GLY A 78 -4.00 -9.67 7.41
C GLY A 78 -5.52 -9.56 7.38
N SER A 79 -6.19 -10.72 7.44
CA SER A 79 -7.65 -10.84 7.40
C SER A 79 -8.32 -10.12 8.56
N LYS A 80 -7.58 -9.94 9.65
CA LYS A 80 -7.92 -9.09 10.80
C LYS A 80 -8.58 -7.76 10.42
N TRP A 81 -8.06 -7.08 9.39
CA TRP A 81 -8.50 -5.71 9.08
C TRP A 81 -9.74 -5.65 8.20
N GLY A 82 -10.24 -6.79 7.72
CA GLY A 82 -11.46 -6.83 6.92
C GLY A 82 -11.29 -6.25 5.51
N LYS A 83 -10.07 -5.99 5.05
CA LYS A 83 -9.78 -5.30 3.78
C LYS A 83 -9.44 -6.30 2.69
N PHE A 84 -10.36 -6.51 1.75
CA PHE A 84 -10.20 -7.48 0.66
C PHE A 84 -10.52 -6.87 -0.71
N ALA A 85 -9.88 -7.40 -1.74
CA ALA A 85 -10.04 -6.99 -3.12
C ALA A 85 -10.00 -8.22 -4.05
N PRO A 86 -10.75 -8.25 -5.15
CA PRO A 86 -10.74 -9.39 -6.09
C PRO A 86 -9.40 -9.55 -6.80
N THR A 87 -8.68 -8.45 -7.03
CA THR A 87 -7.40 -8.44 -7.73
C THR A 87 -6.33 -7.70 -6.95
N ARG A 88 -5.08 -8.03 -7.24
CA ARG A 88 -3.91 -7.29 -6.75
C ARG A 88 -3.99 -5.80 -7.08
N GLN A 89 -4.41 -5.47 -8.30
CA GLN A 89 -4.53 -4.07 -8.74
C GLN A 89 -5.61 -3.32 -7.97
N ASP A 90 -6.75 -3.97 -7.68
CA ASP A 90 -7.80 -3.39 -6.85
C ASP A 90 -7.30 -3.14 -5.41
N ALA A 91 -6.50 -4.06 -4.85
CA ALA A 91 -5.90 -3.87 -3.52
C ALA A 91 -4.94 -2.66 -3.49
N ILE A 92 -4.13 -2.50 -4.54
CA ILE A 92 -3.22 -1.34 -4.68
C ILE A 92 -4.01 -0.05 -4.83
N ALA A 93 -5.01 -0.02 -5.73
CA ALA A 93 -5.84 1.16 -5.94
C ALA A 93 -6.60 1.57 -4.67
N ALA A 94 -7.08 0.61 -3.88
CA ALA A 94 -7.68 0.85 -2.57
C ALA A 94 -6.67 1.43 -1.57
N ALA A 95 -5.45 0.89 -1.53
CA ALA A 95 -4.38 1.44 -0.69
C ALA A 95 -4.01 2.87 -1.09
N CYS A 96 -3.90 3.16 -2.39
CA CYS A 96 -3.65 4.51 -2.89
C CYS A 96 -4.74 5.48 -2.46
N THR A 97 -6.01 5.08 -2.58
CA THR A 97 -7.16 5.91 -2.15
C THR A 97 -7.09 6.25 -0.66
N GLU A 98 -6.71 5.28 0.19
CA GLU A 98 -6.54 5.51 1.62
C GLU A 98 -5.36 6.42 1.96
N ILE A 99 -4.27 6.38 1.19
CA ILE A 99 -3.13 7.29 1.36
C ILE A 99 -3.53 8.69 0.91
N GLU A 100 -4.18 8.84 -0.24
CA GLU A 100 -4.67 10.13 -0.75
C GLU A 100 -5.61 10.83 0.23
N ALA A 101 -6.51 10.07 0.89
CA ALA A 101 -7.42 10.59 1.89
C ALA A 101 -6.71 11.20 3.12
N GLN A 102 -5.44 10.88 3.35
CA GLN A 102 -4.63 11.46 4.42
C GLN A 102 -4.01 12.82 4.04
N GLY A 103 -4.21 13.29 2.80
CA GLY A 103 -3.64 14.54 2.30
C GLY A 103 -2.12 14.51 2.18
N PRO A 104 -1.54 13.56 1.43
CA PRO A 104 -0.10 13.41 1.32
C PRO A 104 0.51 14.53 0.47
N ASP A 105 1.84 14.67 0.51
CA ASP A 105 2.53 15.65 -0.34
C ASP A 105 2.55 15.26 -1.83
N ARG A 106 3.04 16.18 -2.66
CA ARG A 106 3.05 15.99 -4.12
C ARG A 106 3.89 14.80 -4.59
N ASN A 107 5.01 14.51 -3.93
CA ASN A 107 5.89 13.42 -4.35
C ASN A 107 5.23 12.07 -4.10
N VAL A 108 4.50 11.96 -2.99
CA VAL A 108 3.70 10.77 -2.70
C VAL A 108 2.60 10.63 -3.73
N ILE A 109 1.89 11.71 -4.09
CA ILE A 109 0.84 11.66 -5.13
C ILE A 109 1.41 11.15 -6.46
N ASP A 110 2.55 11.70 -6.91
CA ASP A 110 3.18 11.28 -8.16
C ASP A 110 3.62 9.79 -8.10
N TRP A 111 4.04 9.30 -6.93
CA TRP A 111 4.32 7.87 -6.71
C TRP A 111 3.05 7.02 -6.77
N LEU A 112 1.96 7.42 -6.11
CA LEU A 112 0.68 6.70 -6.16
C LEU A 112 0.14 6.59 -7.59
N ASP A 113 0.26 7.67 -8.38
CA ASP A 113 -0.08 7.69 -9.80
C ASP A 113 0.74 6.66 -10.59
N SER A 114 2.03 6.51 -10.27
CA SER A 114 2.92 5.53 -10.92
C SER A 114 2.51 4.07 -10.64
N LEU A 115 1.94 3.78 -9.47
CA LEU A 115 1.43 2.45 -9.11
C LEU A 115 0.11 2.12 -9.80
N CYS A 116 -0.68 3.15 -10.10
CA CYS A 116 -2.02 3.02 -10.67
C CYS A 116 -2.05 3.18 -12.18
N ALA A 117 -0.96 3.66 -12.78
CA ALA A 117 -0.79 3.67 -14.22
C ALA A 117 -0.98 2.25 -14.76
N PRO A 118 -1.80 2.05 -15.82
CA PRO A 118 -1.88 0.76 -16.46
C PRO A 118 -0.46 0.40 -16.89
N GLN A 119 0.07 -0.70 -16.32
CA GLN A 119 1.26 -1.35 -16.88
C GLN A 119 0.93 -1.53 -18.35
N GLN A 120 1.58 -0.76 -19.22
CA GLN A 120 1.48 -1.01 -20.64
C GLN A 120 1.90 -2.46 -20.78
N MET A 121 0.94 -3.34 -21.06
CA MET A 121 1.25 -4.70 -21.46
C MET A 121 2.26 -4.53 -22.58
N GLU A 122 3.50 -4.91 -22.33
CA GLU A 122 4.47 -5.04 -23.38
C GLU A 122 3.89 -6.05 -24.36
N LEU A 123 3.34 -5.50 -25.43
CA LEU A 123 3.05 -6.16 -26.69
C LEU A 123 4.40 -6.62 -27.26
N PHE A 124 4.95 -7.67 -26.68
CA PHE A 124 5.91 -8.51 -27.39
C PHE A 124 5.15 -9.78 -27.78
N ALA A 125 4.63 -9.72 -29.01
CA ALA A 125 4.19 -10.85 -29.81
C ALA A 125 5.38 -11.68 -30.29
#